data_AF-A0A3D0WD19-F1
#
_entry.id   AF-A0A3D0WD19-F1
#
_cell.length_a   1.000
_cell.length_b   1.000
_cell.length_c   1.000
_cell.angle_alpha   90.00
_cell.angle_beta   90.00
_cell.angle_gamma   90.00
#
_symmetry.space_group_name_H-M   'P 1'
#
loop_
_entity.id
_entity.type
_entity.pdbx_description
1 polymer ?
#
loop_
_entity_poly.entity_id
_entity_poly.type
_entity_poly.pdbx_seq_one_letter_code
_entity_poly.pdbx_strand_id
1 'polypeptide(L)' 'IAAALAGRNDLEPPARAIAPVINRVLDRLATQSGLVLARMSGSGATCFALFDTGEARGAAARALSDQPWWRLKTALA' A
#
# COMPACT_ATOMS: atom_id res chain seq x y z
N ILE A 1 -12.49 6.79 6.47
CA ILE A 1 -11.78 5.52 6.09
C ILE A 1 -12.39 4.23 6.67
N ALA A 2 -13.47 4.27 7.46
CA ALA A 2 -14.01 3.10 8.15
C ALA A 2 -14.33 1.89 7.23
N ALA A 3 -14.95 2.14 6.07
CA ALA A 3 -15.25 1.09 5.10
C ALA A 3 -13.98 0.35 4.60
N ALA A 4 -12.88 1.07 4.40
CA ALA A 4 -11.62 0.45 3.99
C ALA A 4 -11.02 -0.44 5.09
N LEU A 5 -11.13 -0.02 6.36
CA LEU A 5 -10.64 -0.76 7.52
C LEU A 5 -11.48 -2.02 7.78
N ALA A 6 -12.80 -1.94 7.66
CA ALA A 6 -13.70 -3.08 7.85
C ALA A 6 -13.72 -4.04 6.64
N GLY A 7 -13.42 -3.54 5.44
CA GLY A 7 -13.38 -4.33 4.22
C GLY A 7 -12.08 -5.12 4.05
N ARG A 8 -12.07 -5.99 3.03
CA ARG A 8 -10.91 -6.78 2.59
C ARG A 8 -10.85 -6.82 1.06
N ASN A 9 -9.74 -7.30 0.50
CA ASN A 9 -9.64 -7.60 -0.93
C ASN A 9 -9.48 -9.11 -1.11
N ASP A 10 -10.56 -9.79 -1.55
CA ASP A 10 -10.57 -11.25 -1.70
C ASP A 10 -9.75 -11.75 -2.88
N LEU A 11 -9.39 -10.85 -3.80
CA LEU A 11 -8.48 -11.14 -4.90
C LEU A 11 -7.01 -11.03 -4.49
N GLU A 12 -6.71 -10.43 -3.34
CA GLU A 12 -5.33 -10.23 -2.91
C GLU A 12 -4.60 -11.55 -2.60
N PRO A 13 -5.15 -12.50 -1.80
CA PRO A 13 -4.47 -13.78 -1.56
C PRO A 13 -4.10 -14.56 -2.84
N PRO A 14 -5.00 -14.79 -3.81
CA PRO A 14 -4.62 -15.47 -5.05
C PRO A 14 -3.66 -14.63 -5.91
N ALA A 15 -3.82 -13.30 -5.97
CA ALA A 15 -2.89 -12.45 -6.73
C ALA A 15 -1.47 -12.49 -6.15
N ARG A 16 -1.33 -12.50 -4.82
CA ARG A 16 -0.05 -12.66 -4.11
C ARG A 16 0.63 -14.00 -4.40
N ALA A 17 -0.15 -15.06 -4.59
CA ALA A 17 0.36 -16.38 -4.95
C ALA A 17 0.88 -16.43 -6.40
N ILE A 18 0.15 -15.80 -7.34
CA ILE A 18 0.53 -15.76 -8.76
C ILE A 18 1.70 -14.80 -9.01
N ALA A 19 1.69 -13.64 -8.34
CA ALA A 19 2.67 -12.58 -8.53
C ALA A 19 3.31 -12.17 -7.18
N PRO A 20 4.39 -12.86 -6.75
CA PRO A 20 5.05 -12.58 -5.46
C PRO A 20 5.60 -11.16 -5.30
N VAL A 21 5.72 -10.39 -6.39
CA VAL A 21 6.07 -8.96 -6.31
C VAL A 21 5.04 -8.15 -5.52
N ILE A 22 3.77 -8.58 -5.51
CA ILE A 22 2.71 -7.94 -4.70
C ILE A 22 3.04 -8.09 -3.20
N ASN A 23 3.53 -9.25 -2.75
CA ASN A 23 4.04 -9.42 -1.37
C ASN A 23 5.13 -8.40 -1.08
N ARG A 24 6.14 -8.30 -1.96
CA ARG A 24 7.26 -7.38 -1.75
C ARG A 24 6.80 -5.93 -1.64
N VAL A 25 5.83 -5.49 -2.44
CA VAL A 25 5.28 -4.13 -2.34
C VAL A 25 4.55 -3.94 -1.02
N LEU A 26 3.64 -4.86 -0.67
CA LEU A 26 2.85 -4.77 0.57
C LEU A 26 3.73 -4.82 1.81
N ASP A 27 4.75 -5.68 1.84
CA ASP A 27 5.69 -5.78 2.96
C ASP A 27 6.52 -4.50 3.11
N ARG A 28 6.96 -3.89 2.00
CA ARG A 28 7.67 -2.60 2.05
C ARG A 28 6.79 -1.44 2.48
N LEU A 29 5.50 -1.47 2.17
CA LEU A 29 4.52 -0.51 2.69
C LEU A 29 4.24 -0.77 4.17
N ALA A 30 4.16 -2.05 4.58
CA ALA A 30 3.87 -2.49 5.95
C ALA A 30 4.90 -2.00 6.98
N THR A 31 6.15 -1.82 6.57
CA THR A 31 7.25 -1.39 7.45
C THR A 31 7.34 0.13 7.63
N GLN A 32 6.46 0.92 7.00
CA GLN A 32 6.54 2.37 7.06
C GLN A 32 5.85 2.93 8.31
N SER A 33 6.49 3.90 8.97
CA SER A 33 5.92 4.56 10.15
C SER A 33 4.62 5.30 9.83
N GLY A 34 3.66 5.26 10.75
CA GLY A 34 2.36 5.92 10.61
C GLY A 34 1.41 5.21 9.65
N LEU A 35 1.72 3.97 9.22
CA LEU A 35 0.82 3.17 8.39
C LEU A 35 -0.49 2.87 9.13
N VAL A 36 -1.60 3.08 8.44
CA VAL A 36 -2.95 2.74 8.88
C VAL A 36 -3.47 1.50 8.16
N LEU A 37 -3.20 1.40 6.85
CA LEU A 37 -3.64 0.28 6.02
C LEU A 37 -2.72 0.16 4.80
N ALA A 38 -2.25 -1.04 4.48
CA ALA A 38 -1.67 -1.37 3.17
C ALA A 38 -2.50 -2.48 2.52
N ARG A 39 -2.81 -2.36 1.23
CA ARG A 39 -3.63 -3.35 0.50
C ARG A 39 -3.43 -3.27 -1.01
N MET A 40 -3.71 -4.35 -1.71
CA MET A 40 -3.91 -4.35 -3.16
C MET A 40 -5.23 -3.66 -3.53
N SER A 41 -5.24 -2.89 -4.62
CA SER A 41 -6.44 -2.25 -5.17
C SER A 41 -7.07 -3.11 -6.27
N GLY A 42 -8.38 -3.38 -6.18
CA GLY A 42 -9.12 -4.16 -7.17
C GLY A 42 -8.50 -5.54 -7.43
N SER A 43 -8.36 -5.94 -8.69
CA SER A 43 -7.68 -7.18 -9.10
C SER A 43 -6.15 -7.08 -9.15
N GLY A 44 -5.57 -5.93 -8.80
CA GLY A 44 -4.12 -5.71 -8.79
C GLY A 44 -3.52 -5.36 -10.17
N ALA A 45 -2.20 -5.18 -10.26
CA ALA A 45 -1.19 -5.35 -9.21
C ALA A 45 -0.92 -4.08 -8.37
N THR A 46 -1.65 -2.98 -8.61
CA THR A 46 -1.50 -1.73 -7.86
C THR A 46 -1.76 -1.97 -6.37
N CYS A 47 -0.81 -1.54 -5.53
CA CYS A 47 -0.96 -1.54 -4.08
C CYS A 47 -1.03 -0.09 -3.58
N PHE A 48 -1.75 0.14 -2.50
CA PHE A 48 -1.87 1.44 -1.86
C PHE A 48 -1.62 1.34 -0.35
N ALA A 49 -1.26 2.47 0.25
CA ALA A 49 -1.14 2.62 1.68
C ALA A 49 -1.81 3.92 2.16
N LEU A 50 -2.53 3.82 3.27
CA LEU A 50 -3.06 4.95 4.03
C LEU A 50 -2.17 5.19 5.24
N PHE A 51 -1.95 6.46 5.55
CA PHE A 51 -1.15 6.89 6.69
C PHE A 51 -1.96 7.83 7.59
N ASP A 52 -1.59 7.88 8.85
CA ASP A 52 -2.23 8.73 9.88
C ASP A 52 -2.14 10.22 9.55
N THR A 53 -1.04 10.64 8.93
CA THR A 53 -0.67 12.02 8.68
C THR A 53 -0.08 12.22 7.29
N GLY A 54 -0.15 13.45 6.80
CA GLY A 54 0.46 13.84 5.53
C GLY A 54 1.99 13.71 5.57
N GLU A 55 2.59 13.97 6.73
CA GLU A 55 4.00 13.85 7.06
C GLU A 55 4.48 12.40 7.00
N ALA A 56 3.77 11.47 7.66
CA ALA A 56 4.10 10.04 7.64
C ALA A 56 4.06 9.47 6.21
N ARG A 57 3.00 9.80 5.45
CA ARG A 57 2.91 9.46 4.02
C ARG A 57 4.08 10.05 3.22
N GLY A 58 4.46 11.29 3.50
CA GLY A 58 5.59 11.96 2.86
C GLY A 58 6.93 11.28 3.17
N ALA A 59 7.13 10.86 4.42
CA ALA A 59 8.30 10.10 4.85
C ALA A 59 8.37 8.72 4.17
N ALA A 60 7.25 8.00 4.12
CA ALA A 60 7.15 6.71 3.42
C ALA A 60 7.48 6.84 1.92
N ALA A 61 6.97 7.89 1.25
CA ALA A 61 7.27 8.13 -0.15
C ALA A 61 8.76 8.37 -0.41
N ARG A 62 9.47 9.07 0.51
CA ARG A 62 10.92 9.25 0.47
C ARG A 62 11.67 7.96 0.77
N ALA A 63 11.28 7.23 1.82
CA ALA A 63 11.92 5.97 2.23
C ALA A 63 11.85 4.89 1.15
N LEU A 64 10.82 4.91 0.32
CA LEU A 64 10.65 3.98 -0.79
C LEU A 64 11.22 4.49 -2.13
N SER A 65 11.90 5.65 -2.14
CA SER A 65 12.41 6.31 -3.36
C SER A 65 13.27 5.41 -4.25
N ASP A 66 13.97 4.44 -3.67
CA ASP A 66 14.86 3.48 -4.31
C ASP A 66 14.15 2.29 -4.97
N GLN A 67 12.84 2.13 -4.74
CA GLN A 67 12.11 0.96 -5.24
C GLN A 67 11.93 1.03 -6.77
N PRO A 68 12.00 -0.12 -7.47
CA PRO A 68 11.99 -0.18 -8.93
C PRO A 68 10.62 0.07 -9.57
N TRP A 69 9.58 0.30 -8.77
CA TRP A 69 8.21 0.56 -9.23
C TRP A 69 7.83 2.04 -9.12
N TRP A 70 6.97 2.48 -10.03
CA TRP A 70 6.40 3.83 -10.00
C TRP A 70 5.50 4.02 -8.77
N ARG A 71 5.47 5.23 -8.23
CA ARG A 71 4.69 5.60 -7.04
C ARG A 71 4.10 6.99 -7.23
N LEU A 72 2.90 7.19 -6.68
CA LEU A 72 2.26 8.49 -6.63
C LEU A 72 1.79 8.76 -5.20
N LYS A 73 2.18 9.92 -4.67
CA LYS A 73 1.68 10.42 -3.39
C LYS A 73 0.40 11.22 -3.65
N THR A 74 -0.67 10.93 -2.90
CA THR A 74 -1.94 11.67 -2.97
C THR A 74 -2.49 11.90 -1.57
N ALA A 75 -3.67 12.53 -1.47
CA ALA A 75 -4.45 12.70 -0.24
C ALA A 75 -5.90 12.30 -0.52
N LEU A 76 -6.64 11.92 0.52
CA LEU A 76 -8.09 11.74 0.43
C LEU A 76 -8.73 13.13 0.33
N ALA A 77 -9.76 13.25 -0.52
CA ALA A 77 -10.59 14.45 -0.63
C ALA A 77 -11.54 14.57 0.57
#